data_AF-A0A553IG02-F1
#
_entry.id   AF-A0A553IG02-F1
#
_cell.length_a   1.000
_cell.length_b   1.000
_cell.length_c   1.000
_cell.angle_alpha   90.00
_cell.angle_beta   90.00
_cell.angle_gamma   90.00
#
_symmetry.space_group_name_H-M   'P 1'
#
loop_
_entity.id
_entity.type
_entity.pdbx_description
1 polymer ?
#
loop_
_entity_poly.entity_id
_entity_poly.type
_entity_poly.pdbx_seq_one_letter_code
_entity_poly.pdbx_strand_id
1 'polypeptide(L)' 'MKFVEWMDELPFVVKVIFCLPLLDITWAIYRIVKGAELKNNGLLIVGILWIVLGWNILWIIDIVTTTAMGKPILTDAL' A
#
# COMPACT_ATOMS: atom_id res chain seq x y z
N MET A 1 8.21 12.66 -1.17
CA MET A 1 7.65 13.00 -2.49
C MET A 1 8.09 12.02 -3.55
N LYS A 2 9.34 12.02 -4.01
CA LYS A 2 9.82 11.12 -5.10
C LYS A 2 9.50 9.63 -4.91
N PHE A 3 9.55 9.11 -3.68
CA PHE A 3 9.20 7.71 -3.43
C PHE A 3 7.70 7.43 -3.58
N VAL A 4 6.85 8.31 -3.03
CA VAL A 4 5.38 8.18 -3.13
C VAL A 4 4.93 8.33 -4.58
N GLU A 5 5.47 9.32 -5.29
CA GLU A 5 5.24 9.53 -6.72
C GLU A 5 5.65 8.29 -7.53
N TRP A 6 6.85 7.76 -7.29
CA TRP A 6 7.32 6.56 -7.96
C TRP A 6 6.41 5.34 -7.73
N MET A 7 5.94 5.14 -6.50
CA MET A 7 4.99 4.07 -6.15
C MET A 7 3.61 4.28 -6.81
N ASP A 8 3.14 5.53 -6.87
CA ASP A 8 1.86 5.89 -7.49
C ASP A 8 1.89 5.68 -9.01
N GLU A 9 3.04 5.92 -9.66
CA GLU A 9 3.26 5.79 -11.11
C GLU A 9 3.59 4.37 -11.60
N LEU A 10 3.70 3.39 -10.68
CA LEU A 10 3.99 2.00 -11.08
C LEU A 10 2.97 1.46 -12.09
N PRO A 11 3.41 0.70 -13.11
CA PRO A 11 2.50 -0.01 -14.00
C PRO A 11 1.61 -0.97 -13.21
N PHE A 12 0.38 -1.18 -13.67
CA PHE A 12 -0.60 -2.05 -13.02
C PHE A 12 -0.03 -3.43 -12.64
N VAL A 13 0.69 -4.07 -13.56
CA VAL A 13 1.29 -5.39 -13.32
C VAL A 13 2.27 -5.37 -12.15
N VAL A 14 3.09 -4.32 -12.05
CA VAL A 14 4.06 -4.17 -10.95
C VAL A 14 3.34 -3.93 -9.63
N LYS A 15 2.26 -3.15 -9.64
CA LYS A 15 1.43 -2.94 -8.44
C LYS A 15 0.86 -4.26 -7.92
N VAL A 16 0.34 -5.11 -8.81
CA VAL A 16 -0.18 -6.44 -8.46
C VAL A 16 0.92 -7.36 -7.92
N ILE A 17 2.11 -7.35 -8.52
CA ILE A 17 3.26 -8.13 -8.03
C ILE A 17 3.62 -7.72 -6.60
N PHE A 18 3.59 -6.41 -6.30
CA PHE A 18 3.90 -5.91 -4.96
C PHE A 18 2.84 -6.28 -3.92
N CYS A 19 1.62 -6.67 -4.32
CA CYS A 19 0.61 -7.19 -3.39
C CYS A 19 0.81 -8.67 -3.02
N LEU A 20 1.77 -9.37 -3.63
CA LEU A 20 2.04 -10.77 -3.28
C LEU A 20 2.58 -10.89 -1.85
N PRO A 21 2.38 -12.04 -1.18
CA PRO A 21 2.95 -12.26 0.15
C PRO A 21 4.47 -12.05 0.12
N LEU A 22 5.02 -11.57 1.23
CA LEU A 22 6.41 -11.08 1.40
C LEU A 22 6.72 -9.75 0.70
N LEU A 23 6.15 -9.49 -0.48
CA LEU A 23 6.35 -8.21 -1.19
C LEU A 23 5.39 -7.12 -0.69
N ASP A 24 4.23 -7.49 -0.16
CA ASP A 24 3.20 -6.59 0.38
C ASP A 24 3.70 -5.59 1.43
N ILE A 25 4.84 -5.90 2.08
CA ILE A 25 5.55 -4.96 2.96
C ILE A 25 5.91 -3.65 2.27
N THR A 26 6.11 -3.63 0.95
CA THR A 26 6.34 -2.40 0.19
C THR A 26 5.15 -1.45 0.27
N TRP A 27 3.93 -1.99 0.25
CA TRP A 27 2.71 -1.21 0.41
C TRP A 27 2.53 -0.71 1.83
N ALA A 28 2.92 -1.51 2.83
CA ALA A 28 2.95 -1.07 4.22
C ALA A 28 3.89 0.14 4.43
N ILE A 29 5.11 0.08 3.90
CA ILE A 29 6.09 1.18 3.95
C ILE A 29 5.55 2.39 3.19
N TYR A 30 5.00 2.18 1.99
CA TYR A 30 4.38 3.26 1.21
C TYR A 30 3.26 3.98 1.97
N ARG A 31 2.37 3.25 2.65
CA ARG A 31 1.31 3.86 3.48
C ARG A 31 1.88 4.70 4.63
N ILE A 32 2.96 4.23 5.27
CA ILE A 32 3.64 4.98 6.33
C ILE A 32 4.24 6.28 5.77
N VAL A 33 4.98 6.20 4.67
CA VAL A 33 5.63 7.37 4.06
C VAL A 33 4.59 8.36 3.56
N LYS A 34 3.59 7.89 2.82
CA LYS A 34 2.50 8.75 2.30
C LYS A 34 1.66 9.34 3.44
N GLY A 35 1.39 8.60 4.51
CA GLY A 35 0.72 9.10 5.70
C GLY A 35 1.49 10.19 6.43
N ALA A 36 2.81 10.01 6.59
CA ALA A 36 3.68 11.03 7.19
C ALA A 36 3.75 12.30 6.33
N GLU A 37 3.86 12.15 5.00
CA GLU A 37 3.90 13.29 4.06
C GLU A 37 2.59 14.08 4.06
N LEU A 38 1.44 13.40 4.07
CA LEU A 38 0.12 14.01 4.05
C LEU A 38 -0.39 14.41 5.44
N LYS A 39 0.39 14.18 6.51
CA LYS A 39 -0.07 14.31 7.91
C LYS A 39 -1.39 13.57 8.18
N ASN A 40 -1.57 12.42 7.53
CA ASN A 40 -2.75 11.58 7.64
C ASN A 40 -2.47 10.42 8.61
N ASN A 41 -2.98 10.55 9.83
CA ASN A 41 -2.83 9.55 10.89
C ASN A 41 -3.48 8.21 10.52
N GLY A 42 -4.56 8.22 9.74
CA GLY A 42 -5.23 7.00 9.28
C GLY A 42 -4.31 6.15 8.41
N LEU A 43 -3.68 6.75 7.40
CA LEU A 43 -2.72 6.04 6.54
C LEU A 43 -1.53 5.48 7.32
N LEU A 44 -1.02 6.26 8.28
CA LEU A 44 0.07 5.84 9.17
C LEU A 44 -0.31 4.60 9.99
N ILE A 45 -1.49 4.62 10.63
CA ILE A 45 -1.99 3.49 11.42
C ILE A 45 -2.18 2.25 10.54
N VAL A 46 -2.80 2.41 9.36
CA VAL A 46 -3.02 1.29 8.42
C VAL A 46 -1.69 0.71 7.95
N GLY A 47 -0.70 1.56 7.64
CA GLY A 47 0.64 1.12 7.24
C GLY A 47 1.32 0.28 8.32
N ILE A 48 1.28 0.72 9.59
CA ILE A 48 1.83 -0.04 10.72
C ILE A 48 1.08 -1.36 10.92
N LEU A 49 -0.25 -1.34 10.82
CA LEU A 49 -1.09 -2.54 10.93
C LEU A 49 -0.74 -3.57 9.85
N TRP A 50 -0.47 -3.12 8.63
CA TRP A 50 -0.06 -3.97 7.51
C TRP A 50 1.32 -4.60 7.70
N ILE A 51 2.25 -3.97 8.45
CA ILE A 51 3.52 -4.64 8.78
C ILE A 51 3.27 -5.88 9.66
N VAL A 52 2.38 -5.77 10.64
CA VAL A 52 2.15 -6.82 11.64
C VAL A 52 1.22 -7.92 11.11
N LEU A 53 0.17 -7.53 10.40
CA LEU A 53 -0.91 -8.43 9.95
C LEU A 53 -0.89 -8.71 8.44
N GLY A 54 -0.15 -7.93 7.65
CA GLY A 54 -0.10 -7.98 6.18
C GLY A 54 0.29 -9.35 5.65
N TRP A 55 1.32 -9.93 6.24
CA TRP A 55 1.93 -11.19 5.78
C TRP A 55 1.00 -12.41 5.86
N ASN A 56 0.00 -12.40 6.76
CA ASN A 56 -0.92 -13.52 6.91
C ASN A 56 -2.01 -13.53 5.83
N ILE A 57 -2.86 -12.49 5.81
CA ILE A 57 -4.06 -12.50 4.95
C ILE A 57 -4.42 -11.15 4.34
N LEU A 58 -3.94 -10.02 4.88
CA LEU A 58 -4.37 -8.72 4.38
C LEU A 58 -3.82 -8.40 2.98
N TRP A 59 -2.74 -9.04 2.55
CA TRP A 59 -2.24 -8.98 1.17
C TRP A 59 -3.30 -9.36 0.12
N ILE A 60 -4.25 -10.24 0.46
CA ILE A 60 -5.37 -10.60 -0.42
C ILE A 60 -6.26 -9.39 -0.70
N ILE A 61 -6.50 -8.56 0.31
CA ILE A 61 -7.31 -7.34 0.16
C ILE A 61 -6.63 -6.39 -0.82
N ASP A 62 -5.30 -6.28 -0.76
CA ASP A 62 -4.53 -5.46 -1.68
C ASP A 62 -4.53 -5.99 -3.10
N ILE A 63 -4.49 -7.31 -3.30
CA ILE A 63 -4.68 -7.90 -4.64
C ILE A 63 -6.07 -7.57 -5.18
N VAL A 64 -7.14 -7.79 -4.41
CA VAL A 64 -8.52 -7.56 -4.87
C VAL A 64 -8.75 -6.08 -5.19
N THR A 65 -8.31 -5.19 -4.32
CA THR A 65 -8.47 -3.73 -4.55
C THR A 65 -7.58 -3.22 -5.67
N THR A 66 -6.34 -3.70 -5.78
CA THR A 66 -5.47 -3.31 -6.89
C THR A 66 -6.04 -3.77 -8.22
N THR A 67 -6.57 -4.99 -8.30
CA THR A 67 -7.19 -5.50 -9.53
C THR A 67 -8.51 -4.81 -9.88
N ALA A 68 -9.32 -4.42 -8.89
CA ALA A 68 -10.59 -3.75 -9.12
C ALA A 68 -10.47 -2.22 -9.34
N MET A 69 -9.52 -1.57 -8.67
CA MET A 69 -9.41 -0.10 -8.59
C MET A 69 -8.09 0.46 -9.14
N GLY A 70 -7.16 -0.41 -9.54
CA GLY A 70 -5.83 -0.01 -10.04
C GLY A 70 -4.83 0.40 -8.95
N LYS A 71 -5.19 0.25 -7.67
CA LYS A 71 -4.37 0.60 -6.51
C LYS A 71 -4.76 -0.21 -5.26
N PRO A 72 -3.84 -0.38 -4.30
CA PRO A 72 -4.11 -1.12 -3.07
C PRO A 72 -5.11 -0.40 -2.17
N ILE A 73 -5.57 -1.08 -1.13
CA ILE A 73 -6.58 -0.52 -0.25
C ILE A 73 -5.99 0.60 0.62
N LEU A 74 -6.77 1.66 0.85
CA LEU A 74 -6.44 2.77 1.75
C LEU A 74 -5.09 3.44 1.43
N THR A 75 -4.83 3.65 0.14
CA THR A 75 -3.68 4.41 -0.37
C THR A 75 -4.03 5.82 -0.83
N ASP A 76 -5.31 6.18 -0.76
CA ASP A 76 -5.82 7.52 -1.09
C ASP A 76 -5.75 8.44 0.11
N ALA A 77 -5.64 9.74 -0.16
CA ALA A 77 -5.91 10.74 0.86
C ALA A 77 -7.39 10.63 1.24
N LEU A 78 -7.66 10.00 2.39
CA LEU A 78 -8.96 10.09 3.07
C LEU A 78 -9.30 11.55 3.37
#